data_AF-A0A2H6FH73-F1
#
_entry.id   AF-A0A2H6FH73-F1
#
_cell.length_a   1.000
_cell.length_b   1.000
_cell.length_c   1.000
_cell.angle_alpha   90.00
_cell.angle_beta   90.00
_cell.angle_gamma   90.00
#
_symmetry.space_group_name_H-M   'P 1'
#
loop_
_entity.id
_entity.type
_entity.pdbx_description
1 polymer ?
#
loop_
_entity_poly.entity_id
_entity_poly.type
_entity_poly.pdbx_seq_one_letter_code
_entity_poly.pdbx_strand_id
1 'polypeptide(L)' 'MGVISVRLNKEEEKILKVLSENLGVDKSTLIKKSIFELYENLVDMEIIEKFEEKERKGKVSFITAEDI' A
#
# COMPACT_ATOMS: atom_id res chain seq x y z
N MET A 1 10.00 1.18 22.39
CA MET A 1 9.14 0.57 21.35
C MET A 1 7.80 0.23 22.01
N GLY A 2 6.67 0.62 21.40
CA GLY A 2 5.34 0.26 21.91
C GLY A 2 4.96 -1.16 21.50
N VAL A 3 4.26 -1.88 22.38
CA VAL A 3 3.66 -3.18 22.05
C VAL A 3 2.22 -2.95 21.65
N ILE A 4 1.83 -3.45 20.48
CA ILE A 4 0.46 -3.40 19.98
C ILE A 4 -0.06 -4.83 19.89
N SER A 5 -1.17 -5.11 20.58
CA SER A 5 -1.83 -6.41 20.54
C SER A 5 -2.94 -6.39 19.49
N VAL A 6 -2.81 -7.20 18.45
CA VAL A 6 -3.82 -7.36 17.40
C VAL A 6 -4.46 -8.74 17.54
N ARG A 7 -5.79 -8.80 17.52
CA ARG A 7 -6.52 -10.08 17.52
C ARG A 7 -6.72 -10.54 16.08
N LEU A 8 -6.34 -11.78 15.81
CA LEU A 8 -6.55 -12.43 14.52
C LEU A 8 -7.57 -13.57 14.67
N ASN A 9 -8.31 -13.84 13.61
CA ASN A 9 -9.08 -15.07 13.48
C ASN A 9 -8.18 -16.24 13.02
N LYS A 10 -8.75 -17.46 12.99
CA LYS A 10 -8.00 -18.67 12.64
C LYS A 10 -7.47 -18.67 11.20
N GLU A 11 -8.19 -18.06 10.28
CA GLU A 11 -7.80 -18.00 8.87
C GLU A 11 -6.68 -16.98 8.66
N GLU A 12 -6.81 -15.78 9.24
CA GLU A 12 -5.77 -14.74 9.24
C GLU A 12 -4.47 -15.25 9.86
N GLU A 13 -4.55 -16.00 10.97
CA GLU A 13 -3.36 -16.58 11.60
C GLU A 13 -2.68 -17.61 10.69
N LYS A 14 -3.46 -18.43 9.96
CA LYS A 14 -2.93 -19.40 9.00
C LYS A 14 -2.23 -18.69 7.83
N ILE A 15 -2.85 -17.65 7.29
CA ILE A 15 -2.28 -16.83 6.21
C ILE A 15 -0.97 -16.19 6.69
N LEU A 16 -0.98 -15.55 7.86
CA LEU A 16 0.20 -14.90 8.43
C LEU A 16 1.36 -15.89 8.67
N LYS A 17 1.04 -17.12 9.12
CA LYS A 17 2.04 -18.19 9.27
C LYS A 17 2.65 -18.60 7.94
N VAL A 18 1.82 -18.87 6.93
CA VAL A 18 2.29 -19.24 5.59
C VAL A 18 3.16 -18.14 4.97
N LEU A 19 2.76 -16.87 5.11
CA LEU A 19 3.52 -15.74 4.58
C LEU A 19 4.86 -15.58 5.31
N SER A 20 4.86 -15.69 6.63
CA SER A 20 6.08 -15.62 7.45
C SER A 20 7.07 -16.73 7.10
N GLU A 21 6.58 -17.96 6.90
CA GLU A 21 7.41 -19.11 6.51
C GLU A 21 8.00 -18.97 5.10
N ASN A 22 7.20 -18.55 4.11
CA ASN A 22 7.66 -18.44 2.73
C ASN A 22 8.61 -17.25 2.51
N LEU A 23 8.41 -16.15 3.23
CA LEU A 23 9.22 -14.95 3.10
C LEU A 23 10.40 -14.91 4.06
N GLY A 24 10.48 -15.85 5.02
CA GLY A 24 11.56 -15.93 6.00
C GLY A 24 11.62 -14.73 6.94
N VAL A 25 10.50 -14.01 7.12
CA VAL A 25 10.41 -12.82 7.97
C VAL A 25 9.49 -13.07 9.15
N ASP A 26 9.74 -12.39 10.27
CA ASP A 26 8.87 -12.50 11.44
C ASP A 26 7.49 -11.84 11.19
N LYS A 27 6.48 -12.32 11.91
CA LYS A 27 5.11 -11.84 11.80
C LYS A 27 4.98 -10.33 12.02
N SER A 28 5.76 -9.75 12.93
CA SER A 28 5.69 -8.32 13.23
C SER A 28 6.26 -7.48 12.10
N THR A 29 7.35 -7.92 11.46
CA THR A 29 7.90 -7.28 10.27
C THR A 29 6.92 -7.35 9.11
N LEU A 30 6.25 -8.48 8.91
CA LEU A 30 5.25 -8.62 7.85
C LEU A 30 4.07 -7.65 8.06
N ILE A 31 3.53 -7.60 9.28
CA ILE A 31 2.44 -6.68 9.62
C ILE A 31 2.85 -5.22 9.39
N LYS A 32 4.05 -4.82 9.82
CA LYS A 32 4.55 -3.45 9.60
C LYS A 32 4.65 -3.13 8.11
N LYS A 33 5.20 -4.06 7.31
CA LYS A 33 5.33 -3.88 5.86
C LYS A 33 3.96 -3.69 5.21
N SER A 34 2.99 -4.53 5.56
CA SER A 34 1.62 -4.42 5.04
C SER A 34 0.95 -3.09 5.41
N ILE A 35 1.19 -2.56 6.61
CA ILE A 35 0.66 -1.24 7.00
C ILE A 35 1.21 -0.14 6.08
N PHE A 36 2.50 -0.15 5.80
CA PHE A 36 3.12 0.83 4.89
C PHE A 36 2.60 0.68 3.47
N GLU A 37 2.54 -0.55 2.94
CA GLU A 37 2.02 -0.81 1.60
C GLU A 37 0.55 -0.35 1.46
N LEU A 38 -0.29 -0.59 2.47
CA LEU A 38 -1.68 -0.11 2.45
C LEU A 38 -1.77 1.42 2.49
N TYR A 39 -0.88 2.08 3.23
CA TYR A 39 -0.82 3.54 3.27
C TYR A 39 -0.35 4.13 1.93
N GLU A 40 0.69 3.56 1.32
CA GLU A 40 1.18 3.95 -0.01
C GLU A 40 0.07 3.84 -1.06
N ASN A 41 -0.65 2.70 -1.10
CA ASN A 41 -1.78 2.52 -2.01
C ASN A 41 -2.87 3.59 -1.83
N LEU A 42 -3.14 4.00 -0.58
CA LEU A 42 -4.12 5.06 -0.32
C LEU A 42 -3.65 6.41 -0.87
N VAL A 43 -2.39 6.76 -0.66
CA VAL A 43 -1.80 8.00 -1.16
C VAL A 43 -1.75 8.02 -2.69
N ASP A 44 -1.33 6.91 -3.30
CA ASP A 44 -1.28 6.77 -4.76
C ASP A 44 -2.67 6.93 -5.38
N MET A 45 -3.68 6.32 -4.76
CA MET A 45 -5.06 6.45 -5.22
C MET A 45 -5.57 7.88 -5.13
N GLU A 46 -5.25 8.62 -4.06
CA GLU A 46 -5.58 10.06 -4.00
C GLU A 46 -4.91 10.86 -5.12
N ILE A 47 -3.67 10.54 -5.48
CA ILE A 47 -2.95 11.22 -6.56
C ILE A 47 -3.63 10.95 -7.90
N ILE A 48 -4.00 9.68 -8.16
CA ILE A 48 -4.73 9.26 -9.36
C ILE A 48 -6.05 10.01 -9.44
N GLU A 49 -6.85 10.01 -8.38
CA GLU A 49 -8.14 10.71 -8.35
C GLU A 49 -7.99 12.22 -8.63
N LYS A 50 -6.99 12.87 -8.04
CA LYS A 50 -6.68 14.30 -8.30
C LYS A 50 -6.29 14.53 -9.75
N PHE A 51 -5.56 13.60 -10.38
CA PHE A 51 -5.21 13.68 -11.78
C PHE A 51 -6.45 13.51 -12.67
N GLU A 52 -7.25 12.47 -12.47
CA GLU A 52 -8.48 12.21 -13.22
C GLU A 52 -9.48 13.37 -13.10
N GLU A 53 -9.56 14.01 -11.94
CA GLU A 53 -10.41 15.20 -11.76
C GLU A 53 -9.91 16.41 -12.56
N LYS A 54 -8.59 16.60 -12.67
CA LYS A 54 -8.00 17.64 -13.53
C LYS A 54 -8.19 17.33 -15.00
N GLU A 55 -8.08 16.07 -15.40
CA GLU A 55 -8.29 15.60 -16.77
C GLU A 55 -9.73 15.83 -17.22
N ARG A 56 -10.71 15.44 -16.39
CA ARG A 56 -12.13 15.73 -16.63
C ARG A 56 -12.44 17.22 -16.78
N LYS A 57 -11.69 18.08 -16.09
CA LYS A 57 -11.79 19.55 -16.18
C LYS A 57 -11.00 20.14 -17.36
N GLY A 58 -10.32 19.32 -18.16
CA GLY A 58 -9.50 19.75 -19.30
C GLY A 58 -8.24 20.53 -18.92
N LYS A 59 -7.76 20.39 -17.67
CA LYS A 59 -6.64 21.18 -17.11
C LYS A 59 -5.30 20.44 -17.12
N VAL A 60 -5.17 19.38 -17.91
CA VAL A 60 -3.97 18.55 -17.97
C VAL A 60 -3.29 18.79 -19.31
N SER A 61 -1.98 19.00 -19.28
CA SER A 61 -1.16 19.15 -20.47
C SER A 61 -0.11 18.04 -20.45
N PHE A 62 -0.05 17.29 -21.54
CA PHE A 62 0.97 16.27 -21.76
C PHE A 62 2.10 16.91 -22.57
N ILE A 63 3.33 16.66 -22.16
CA ILE A 63 4.53 17.05 -22.88
C ILE A 63 5.18 15.80 -23.47
N THR A 64 5.84 15.92 -24.61
CA THR A 64 6.59 14.81 -25.20
C THR A 64 7.99 14.74 -24.59
N ALA A 65 8.69 13.62 -24.77
CA ALA A 65 10.07 13.48 -24.29
C ALA A 65 11.04 14.48 -24.96
N GLU A 66 10.67 15.04 -26.11
CA GLU A 66 11.42 16.07 -26.83
C GLU A 66 11.25 17.47 -26.20
N ASP A 67 10.24 17.64 -25.34
CA ASP A 67 9.91 18.89 -24.65
C ASP A 67 10.49 18.99 -23.22
N ILE A 68 11.24 17.96 -22.77
CA ILE A 68 11.93 17.88 -21.47
C ILE A 68 13.38 18.32 -21.63
#